data_AF-A0A821M8W2-F1
#
_entry.id   AF-A0A821M8W2-F1
#
_cell.length_a   1.000
_cell.length_b   1.000
_cell.length_c   1.000
_cell.angle_alpha   90.00
_cell.angle_beta   90.00
_cell.angle_gamma   90.00
#
_symmetry.space_group_name_H-M   'P 1'
#
loop_
_entity.id
_entity.type
_entity.pdbx_description
1 polymer ?
#
loop_
_entity_poly.entity_id
_entity_poly.type
_entity_poly.pdbx_seq_one_letter_code
_entity_poly.pdbx_strand_id
1 'polypeptide(L)'
;YQTRISNRDIYFTETNRIASEEHLITYQFFAKYLFEEQSFYNDIQIYLSNQIPQVKHRLDNYKLAPSFHCDLSEHCLKRIQRPIAYPIEMCLHLLENCFEEEGIFRIAPAQAKQKKLVTELDLQIINKNIKLRDLAYDPHVPAGTLKQYLRELPDCLLTDALLPLWNQIISLSTDEDRVRHISQLINKLPQVNYNHLCLVFILFN
;
A
#
# COMPACT_ATOMS: atom_id res chain seq x y z
N TYR A 1 8.46 75.45 -35.35
CA TYR A 1 9.20 75.14 -34.11
C TYR A 1 8.23 75.03 -32.92
N GLN A 2 7.35 76.01 -32.70
CA GLN A 2 6.31 75.98 -31.64
C GLN A 2 5.35 74.77 -31.70
N THR A 3 4.90 74.34 -32.89
CA THR A 3 4.02 73.17 -33.02
C THR A 3 4.68 71.86 -32.58
N ARG A 4 6.00 71.71 -32.79
CA ARG A 4 6.74 70.52 -32.33
C ARG A 4 6.91 70.49 -30.82
N ILE A 5 7.10 71.66 -30.20
CA ILE A 5 7.20 71.81 -28.74
C ILE A 5 5.83 71.52 -28.11
N SER A 6 4.75 72.06 -28.67
CA SER A 6 3.38 71.81 -28.20
C SER A 6 2.99 70.33 -28.28
N ASN A 7 3.28 69.65 -29.39
CA ASN A 7 3.01 68.21 -29.50
C ASN A 7 3.84 67.42 -28.48
N ARG A 8 5.10 67.77 -28.27
CA ARG A 8 5.97 67.14 -27.27
C ARG A 8 5.38 67.28 -25.87
N ASP A 9 4.89 68.46 -25.52
CA ASP A 9 4.34 68.74 -24.18
C ASP A 9 3.00 68.03 -23.95
N ILE A 10 2.17 67.86 -25.00
CA ILE A 10 0.97 67.01 -24.95
C ILE A 10 1.32 65.56 -24.65
N TYR A 11 2.26 64.97 -25.40
CA TYR A 11 2.67 63.57 -25.16
C TYR A 11 3.35 63.39 -23.79
N PHE A 12 4.15 64.37 -23.35
CA PHE A 12 4.76 64.36 -22.02
C PHE A 12 3.70 64.39 -20.91
N THR A 13 2.65 65.19 -21.09
CA THR A 13 1.55 65.30 -20.12
C THR A 13 0.77 63.99 -20.02
N GLU A 14 0.46 63.35 -21.15
CA GLU A 14 -0.26 62.08 -21.17
C GLU A 14 0.57 60.93 -20.60
N THR A 15 1.88 60.91 -20.86
CA THR A 15 2.81 59.94 -20.27
C THR A 15 2.85 60.06 -18.74
N ASN A 16 2.89 61.29 -18.22
CA ASN A 16 2.87 61.54 -16.78
C ASN A 16 1.50 61.20 -16.16
N ARG A 17 0.39 61.41 -16.89
CA ARG A 17 -0.95 61.00 -16.45
C ARG A 17 -1.02 59.48 -16.27
N ILE A 18 -0.58 58.72 -17.26
CA ILE A 18 -0.57 57.24 -17.20
C ILE A 18 0.32 56.76 -16.04
N ALA A 19 1.52 57.33 -15.89
CA ALA A 19 2.40 57.01 -14.78
C ALA A 19 1.78 57.35 -13.41
N SER A 20 1.00 58.44 -13.32
CA SER A 20 0.28 58.80 -12.09
C SER A 20 -0.89 57.86 -11.78
N GLU A 21 -1.49 57.24 -12.80
CA GLU A 21 -2.59 56.28 -12.67
C GLU A 21 -2.11 54.84 -12.43
N GLU A 22 -0.87 54.51 -12.77
CA GLU A 22 -0.27 53.18 -12.56
C GLU A 22 -0.40 52.69 -11.12
N HIS A 23 -0.13 53.58 -10.14
CA HIS A 23 -0.26 53.25 -8.72
C HIS A 23 -1.71 52.89 -8.35
N LEU A 24 -2.68 53.66 -8.84
CA LEU A 24 -4.09 53.45 -8.61
C LEU A 24 -4.56 52.14 -9.26
N ILE A 25 -4.17 51.88 -10.51
CA ILE A 25 -4.54 50.68 -11.26
C ILE A 25 -3.94 49.43 -10.59
N THR A 26 -2.67 49.47 -10.21
CA THR A 26 -1.99 48.37 -9.52
C THR A 26 -2.65 48.08 -8.16
N TYR A 27 -2.93 49.12 -7.38
CA TYR A 27 -3.58 48.97 -6.08
C TYR A 27 -5.03 48.48 -6.20
N GLN A 28 -5.82 49.00 -7.14
CA GLN A 28 -7.25 48.67 -7.25
C GLN A 28 -7.51 47.34 -7.93
N PHE A 29 -6.77 47.02 -9.00
CA PHE A 29 -7.06 45.86 -9.84
C PHE A 29 -6.10 44.72 -9.59
N PHE A 30 -4.80 44.98 -9.57
CA PHE A 30 -3.82 43.89 -9.42
C PHE A 30 -3.81 43.32 -8.00
N ALA A 31 -3.81 44.17 -6.97
CA ALA A 31 -3.90 43.70 -5.59
C ALA A 31 -5.23 42.97 -5.31
N LYS A 32 -6.34 43.46 -5.88
CA LYS A 32 -7.63 42.78 -5.77
C LYS A 32 -7.64 41.45 -6.50
N TYR A 33 -7.10 41.37 -7.71
CA TYR A 33 -6.94 40.12 -8.45
C TYR A 33 -6.16 39.08 -7.64
N LEU A 34 -5.00 39.46 -7.07
CA LEU A 34 -4.20 38.56 -6.23
C LEU A 34 -4.95 38.13 -4.96
N PHE A 35 -5.76 39.03 -4.38
CA PHE A 35 -6.60 38.69 -3.23
C PHE A 35 -7.69 37.68 -3.59
N GLU A 36 -8.40 37.89 -4.70
CA GLU A 36 -9.42 36.93 -5.18
C GLU A 36 -8.79 35.59 -5.55
N GLU A 37 -7.61 35.59 -6.17
CA GLU A 37 -6.84 34.39 -6.47
C GLU A 37 -6.42 33.64 -5.19
N GLN A 38 -5.93 34.37 -4.17
CA GLN A 38 -5.63 33.80 -2.86
C GLN A 38 -6.89 33.22 -2.19
N SER A 39 -8.01 33.94 -2.25
CA SER A 39 -9.29 33.48 -1.69
C SER A 39 -9.75 32.18 -2.37
N PHE A 40 -9.67 32.12 -3.70
CA PHE A 40 -10.02 30.94 -4.47
C PHE A 40 -9.16 29.72 -4.09
N TYR A 41 -7.83 29.88 -3.98
CA TYR A 41 -6.97 28.77 -3.56
C TYR A 41 -7.22 28.36 -2.10
N ASN A 42 -7.54 29.31 -1.21
CA ASN A 42 -7.92 28.99 0.16
C ASN A 42 -9.22 28.17 0.20
N ASP A 43 -10.22 28.53 -0.60
CA ASP A 43 -11.48 27.78 -0.70
C ASP A 43 -11.24 26.35 -1.19
N ILE A 44 -10.38 26.18 -2.22
CA ILE A 44 -9.96 24.85 -2.69
C ILE A 44 -9.23 24.08 -1.58
N GLN A 45 -8.29 24.71 -0.89
CA GLN A 45 -7.53 24.08 0.17
C GLN A 45 -8.45 23.60 1.30
N ILE A 46 -9.41 24.43 1.72
CA ILE A 46 -10.42 24.08 2.71
C ILE A 46 -11.27 22.91 2.22
N TYR A 47 -11.77 22.97 0.99
CA TYR A 47 -12.54 21.88 0.39
C TYR A 47 -11.78 20.56 0.38
N LEU A 48 -10.54 20.55 -0.14
CA LEU A 48 -9.71 19.36 -0.20
C LEU A 48 -9.35 18.85 1.19
N SER A 49 -9.05 19.75 2.14
CA SER A 49 -8.77 19.37 3.53
C SER A 49 -9.97 18.69 4.19
N ASN A 50 -11.19 19.01 3.77
CA ASN A 50 -12.41 18.34 4.23
C ASN A 50 -12.70 17.02 3.48
N GLN A 51 -12.39 16.94 2.18
CA GLN A 51 -12.66 15.74 1.37
C GLN A 51 -11.64 14.62 1.59
N ILE A 52 -10.34 14.95 1.74
CA ILE A 52 -9.27 13.95 1.90
C ILE A 52 -9.54 13.00 3.08
N PRO A 53 -9.91 13.47 4.29
CA PRO A 53 -10.25 12.60 5.41
C PRO A 53 -11.45 11.68 5.12
N GLN A 54 -12.45 12.17 4.38
CA GLN A 54 -13.63 11.36 4.03
C GLN A 54 -13.26 10.21 3.09
N VAL A 55 -12.42 10.48 2.09
CA VAL A 55 -11.90 9.45 1.18
C VAL A 55 -11.04 8.45 1.94
N LYS A 56 -10.11 8.92 2.80
CA LYS A 56 -9.30 8.05 3.66
C LYS A 56 -10.16 7.15 4.54
N HIS A 57 -11.14 7.74 5.23
CA HIS A 57 -12.07 6.99 6.06
C HIS A 57 -12.84 5.93 5.26
N ARG A 58 -13.28 6.24 4.03
CA ARG A 58 -13.93 5.25 3.17
C ARG A 58 -13.01 4.10 2.77
N LEU A 59 -11.74 4.39 2.47
CA LEU A 59 -10.74 3.38 2.12
C LEU A 59 -10.38 2.51 3.32
N ASP A 60 -10.17 3.10 4.49
CA ASP A 60 -9.86 2.39 5.73
C ASP A 60 -11.00 1.45 6.15
N ASN A 61 -12.25 1.81 5.82
CA ASN A 61 -13.44 1.01 6.12
C ASN A 61 -13.94 0.18 4.92
N TYR A 62 -13.19 0.12 3.81
CA TYR A 62 -13.60 -0.65 2.65
C TYR A 62 -13.38 -2.15 2.90
N LYS A 63 -14.48 -2.89 3.09
CA LYS A 63 -14.46 -4.33 3.42
C LYS A 63 -13.79 -5.22 2.38
N LEU A 64 -13.70 -4.76 1.13
CA LEU A 64 -13.16 -5.50 -0.02
C LEU A 64 -11.79 -4.95 -0.46
N ALA A 65 -11.03 -4.33 0.46
CA ALA A 65 -9.69 -3.88 0.14
C ALA A 65 -8.79 -5.10 -0.19
N PRO A 66 -7.89 -4.99 -1.18
CA PRO A 66 -6.96 -6.05 -1.53
C PRO A 66 -6.21 -6.57 -0.30
N SER A 67 -6.04 -7.88 -0.24
CA SER A 67 -5.27 -8.55 0.81
C SER A 67 -3.77 -8.50 0.52
N PHE A 68 -3.37 -8.58 -0.76
CA PHE A 68 -1.97 -8.50 -1.16
C PHE A 68 -1.41 -7.09 -0.92
N HIS A 69 -0.12 -7.00 -0.55
CA HIS A 69 0.57 -5.76 -0.20
C HIS A 69 0.02 -5.03 1.04
N CYS A 70 -0.89 -5.65 1.80
CA CYS A 70 -1.38 -5.12 3.07
C CYS A 70 -0.57 -5.70 4.24
N ASP A 71 -0.25 -4.87 5.23
CA ASP A 71 0.37 -5.33 6.46
C ASP A 71 -0.48 -6.43 7.12
N LEU A 72 0.20 -7.45 7.66
CA LEU A 72 -0.46 -8.63 8.20
C LEU A 72 -1.36 -8.29 9.40
N SER A 73 -0.91 -7.36 10.25
CA SER A 73 -1.67 -6.91 11.41
C SER A 73 -2.83 -6.02 11.00
N GLU A 74 -2.62 -5.11 10.05
CA GLU A 74 -3.70 -4.29 9.48
C GLU A 74 -4.81 -5.16 8.88
N HIS A 75 -4.41 -6.11 8.03
CA HIS A 75 -5.35 -7.03 7.40
C HIS A 75 -6.15 -7.78 8.46
N CYS A 76 -5.48 -8.53 9.34
CA CYS A 76 -6.12 -9.43 10.30
C CYS A 76 -6.93 -8.70 11.36
N LEU A 77 -6.38 -7.64 11.97
CA LEU A 77 -6.96 -7.00 13.15
C LEU A 77 -7.95 -5.89 12.79
N LYS A 78 -7.71 -5.14 11.71
CA LYS A 78 -8.56 -3.98 11.36
C LYS A 78 -9.61 -4.33 10.30
N ARG A 79 -9.21 -5.03 9.23
CA ARG A 79 -10.07 -5.24 8.05
C ARG A 79 -10.97 -6.46 8.18
N ILE A 80 -10.38 -7.65 8.31
CA ILE A 80 -11.15 -8.91 8.32
C ILE A 80 -11.58 -9.34 9.73
N GLN A 81 -10.94 -8.80 10.78
CA GLN A 81 -11.16 -9.18 12.19
C GLN A 81 -11.10 -10.70 12.39
N ARG A 82 -10.10 -11.33 11.75
CA ARG A 82 -9.83 -12.76 11.84
C ARG A 82 -8.42 -13.00 12.35
N PRO A 83 -8.17 -14.12 13.04
CA PRO A 83 -6.84 -14.44 13.54
C PRO A 83 -5.83 -14.70 12.42
N ILE A 84 -6.31 -15.18 11.26
CA ILE A 84 -5.50 -15.59 10.11
C ILE A 84 -5.91 -14.79 8.87
N ALA A 85 -4.91 -14.33 8.11
CA ALA A 85 -5.05 -13.65 6.85
C ALA A 85 -5.72 -14.56 5.82
N TYR A 86 -6.74 -14.03 5.17
CA TYR A 86 -7.58 -14.79 4.26
C TYR A 86 -6.81 -15.48 3.09
N PRO A 87 -5.82 -14.87 2.41
CA PRO A 87 -5.01 -15.55 1.39
C PRO A 87 -4.24 -16.75 1.92
N ILE A 88 -3.71 -16.66 3.15
CA ILE A 88 -3.02 -17.78 3.78
C ILE A 88 -4.05 -18.88 4.05
N GLU A 89 -5.14 -18.57 4.76
CA GLU A 89 -6.18 -19.55 5.08
C GLU A 89 -6.70 -20.31 3.85
N MET A 90 -7.02 -19.60 2.76
CA MET A 90 -7.54 -20.23 1.55
C MET A 90 -6.47 -21.02 0.78
N CYS A 91 -5.23 -20.53 0.70
CA CYS A 91 -4.17 -21.30 0.05
C CYS A 91 -3.87 -22.60 0.81
N LEU A 92 -3.85 -22.56 2.15
CA LEU A 92 -3.67 -23.75 2.97
C LEU A 92 -4.81 -24.74 2.74
N HIS A 93 -6.06 -24.26 2.75
CA HIS A 93 -7.24 -25.09 2.49
C HIS A 93 -7.19 -25.77 1.11
N LEU A 94 -6.79 -25.04 0.07
CA LEU A 94 -6.64 -25.59 -1.28
C LEU A 94 -5.51 -26.62 -1.38
N LEU A 95 -4.54 -26.60 -0.47
CA LEU A 95 -3.38 -27.50 -0.42
C LEU A 95 -3.55 -28.70 0.52
N GLU A 96 -4.60 -28.73 1.36
CA GLU A 96 -4.79 -29.74 2.43
C GLU A 96 -4.60 -31.20 1.98
N ASN A 97 -4.93 -31.53 0.73
CA ASN A 97 -4.85 -32.89 0.18
C ASN A 97 -3.85 -32.99 -0.98
N CYS A 98 -2.87 -32.09 -1.05
CA CYS A 98 -1.93 -31.99 -2.16
C CYS A 98 -0.47 -32.14 -1.74
N PHE A 99 -0.18 -32.50 -0.48
CA PHE A 99 1.20 -32.62 0.00
C PHE A 99 1.98 -33.80 -0.59
N GLU A 100 1.29 -34.81 -1.11
CA GLU A 100 1.92 -35.93 -1.82
C GLU A 100 2.34 -35.57 -3.26
N GLU A 101 1.92 -34.41 -3.76
CA GLU A 101 2.26 -33.95 -5.11
C GLU A 101 3.76 -33.65 -5.21
N GLU A 102 4.40 -34.10 -6.30
CA GLU A 102 5.84 -33.95 -6.46
C GLU A 102 6.25 -32.48 -6.55
N GLY A 103 7.21 -32.08 -5.71
CA GLY A 103 7.81 -30.75 -5.83
C GLY A 103 6.87 -29.59 -5.49
N ILE A 104 5.87 -29.80 -4.63
CA ILE A 104 5.12 -28.71 -4.00
C ILE A 104 6.08 -27.67 -3.41
N PHE A 105 5.76 -26.39 -3.62
CA PHE A 105 6.63 -25.23 -3.37
C PHE A 105 7.94 -25.14 -4.18
N ARG A 106 8.39 -26.18 -4.87
CA ARG A 106 9.58 -26.17 -5.75
C ARG A 106 9.23 -25.88 -7.20
N ILE A 107 8.21 -26.53 -7.75
CA ILE A 107 7.77 -26.37 -9.14
C ILE A 107 7.04 -25.02 -9.29
N ALA A 108 7.31 -24.33 -10.41
CA ALA A 108 6.68 -23.06 -10.72
C ALA A 108 5.25 -23.27 -11.23
N PRO A 109 4.25 -22.51 -10.76
CA PRO A 109 2.89 -22.59 -11.27
C PRO A 109 2.75 -22.01 -12.67
N ALA A 110 1.63 -22.35 -13.32
CA ALA A 110 1.16 -21.60 -14.48
C ALA A 110 0.85 -20.15 -14.11
N GLN A 111 1.67 -19.21 -14.59
CA GLN A 111 1.59 -17.77 -14.25
C GLN A 111 0.20 -17.16 -14.46
N ALA A 112 -0.49 -17.53 -15.54
CA ALA A 112 -1.85 -17.03 -15.81
C ALA A 112 -2.86 -17.46 -14.72
N LYS A 113 -2.77 -18.72 -14.27
CA LYS A 113 -3.64 -19.25 -13.20
C LYS A 113 -3.28 -18.64 -11.84
N GLN A 114 -2.00 -18.42 -11.56
CA GLN A 114 -1.55 -17.74 -10.34
C GLN A 114 -2.09 -16.31 -10.27
N LYS A 115 -1.94 -15.50 -11.34
CA LYS A 115 -2.49 -14.14 -11.39
C LYS A 115 -4.01 -14.12 -11.21
N LYS A 116 -4.70 -15.12 -11.77
CA LYS A 116 -6.14 -15.29 -11.59
C LYS A 116 -6.48 -15.55 -10.11
N LEU A 117 -5.82 -16.53 -9.47
CA LEU A 117 -6.07 -16.84 -8.06
C LEU A 117 -5.77 -15.65 -7.13
N VAL A 118 -4.70 -14.89 -7.37
CA VAL A 118 -4.41 -13.64 -6.63
C VAL A 118 -5.60 -12.68 -6.69
N THR A 119 -6.16 -12.47 -7.89
CA THR A 119 -7.32 -11.59 -8.09
C THR A 119 -8.56 -12.11 -7.38
N GLU A 120 -8.80 -13.43 -7.44
CA GLU A 120 -9.93 -14.08 -6.75
C GLU A 120 -9.80 -13.97 -5.22
N LEU A 121 -8.57 -14.01 -4.69
CA LEU A 121 -8.29 -13.83 -3.27
C LEU A 121 -8.44 -12.37 -2.82
N ASP A 122 -7.96 -11.39 -3.60
CA ASP A 122 -8.17 -9.97 -3.30
C ASP A 122 -9.65 -9.58 -3.30
N LEU A 123 -10.46 -10.23 -4.15
CA LEU A 123 -11.91 -10.07 -4.17
C LEU A 123 -12.65 -10.88 -3.10
N GLN A 124 -11.94 -11.71 -2.32
CA GLN A 124 -12.49 -12.59 -1.28
C GLN A 124 -13.61 -13.53 -1.76
N ILE A 125 -13.54 -14.02 -3.00
CA ILE A 125 -14.61 -14.86 -3.57
C ILE A 125 -14.37 -16.36 -3.38
N ILE A 126 -13.18 -16.77 -2.95
CA ILE A 126 -12.86 -18.16 -2.62
C ILE A 126 -13.38 -18.49 -1.22
N ASN A 127 -13.92 -19.69 -1.01
CA ASN A 127 -14.34 -20.11 0.32
C ASN A 127 -14.04 -21.60 0.51
N LYS A 128 -14.17 -22.08 1.76
CA LYS A 128 -13.82 -23.45 2.15
C LYS A 128 -14.71 -24.55 1.55
N ASN A 129 -15.76 -24.19 0.81
CA ASN A 129 -16.56 -25.18 0.07
C ASN A 129 -15.99 -25.46 -1.32
N ILE A 130 -15.09 -24.59 -1.82
CA ILE A 130 -14.47 -24.71 -3.13
C ILE A 130 -13.22 -25.57 -3.01
N LYS A 131 -13.16 -26.66 -3.78
CA LYS A 131 -11.97 -27.50 -3.84
C LYS A 131 -11.09 -27.10 -5.02
N LEU A 132 -9.80 -27.42 -4.93
CA LEU A 132 -8.82 -27.13 -5.98
C LEU A 132 -9.26 -27.63 -7.37
N ARG A 133 -9.83 -28.84 -7.42
CA ARG A 133 -10.36 -29.46 -8.64
C ARG A 133 -11.47 -28.65 -9.31
N ASP A 134 -12.30 -27.95 -8.52
CA ASP A 134 -13.43 -27.18 -9.02
C ASP A 134 -12.96 -25.88 -9.72
N LEU A 135 -11.74 -25.44 -9.40
CA LEU A 135 -11.09 -24.25 -9.98
C LEU A 135 -10.23 -24.57 -11.22
N ALA A 136 -10.08 -25.86 -11.58
CA ALA A 136 -9.15 -26.32 -12.62
C ALA A 136 -7.69 -25.82 -12.40
N TYR A 137 -7.28 -25.68 -11.14
CA TYR A 137 -5.92 -25.32 -10.75
C TYR A 137 -5.11 -26.58 -10.43
N ASP A 138 -3.83 -26.57 -10.83
CA ASP A 138 -2.87 -27.54 -10.32
C ASP A 138 -2.40 -27.12 -8.91
N PRO A 139 -1.90 -28.05 -8.08
CA PRO A 139 -1.44 -27.74 -6.72
C PRO A 139 -0.31 -26.71 -6.64
N HIS A 140 0.48 -26.52 -7.71
CA HIS A 140 1.55 -25.54 -7.70
C HIS A 140 1.00 -24.11 -7.72
N VAL A 141 -0.23 -23.88 -8.23
CA VAL A 141 -0.89 -22.56 -8.26
C VAL A 141 -1.12 -21.99 -6.85
N PRO A 142 -1.86 -22.63 -5.93
CA PRO A 142 -2.00 -22.13 -4.56
C PRO A 142 -0.65 -22.10 -3.81
N ALA A 143 0.26 -23.06 -4.04
CA ALA A 143 1.59 -23.03 -3.46
C ALA A 143 2.42 -21.80 -3.89
N GLY A 144 2.38 -21.46 -5.18
CA GLY A 144 3.02 -20.28 -5.73
C GLY A 144 2.37 -18.98 -5.24
N THR A 145 1.04 -18.98 -5.13
CA THR A 145 0.25 -17.84 -4.63
C THR A 145 0.56 -17.56 -3.16
N LEU A 146 0.65 -18.60 -2.33
CA LEU A 146 1.06 -18.47 -0.92
C LEU A 146 2.47 -17.88 -0.79
N LYS A 147 3.43 -18.38 -1.59
CA LYS A 147 4.79 -17.83 -1.63
C LYS A 147 4.80 -16.36 -2.07
N GLN A 148 3.98 -16.02 -3.05
CA GLN A 148 3.85 -14.65 -3.52
C GLN A 148 3.31 -13.74 -2.42
N TYR A 149 2.23 -14.15 -1.74
CA TYR A 149 1.62 -13.39 -0.66
C TYR A 149 2.64 -13.07 0.44
N LEU A 150 3.36 -14.09 0.93
CA LEU A 150 4.36 -13.93 1.98
C LEU A 150 5.53 -13.01 1.58
N ARG A 151 5.91 -13.02 0.29
CA ARG A 151 6.99 -12.18 -0.24
C ARG A 151 6.56 -10.73 -0.45
N GLU A 152 5.28 -10.50 -0.71
CA GLU A 152 4.72 -9.17 -1.00
C GLU A 152 4.18 -8.47 0.26
N LEU A 153 4.32 -9.09 1.45
CA LEU A 153 4.02 -8.42 2.71
C LEU A 153 4.93 -7.18 2.89
N PRO A 154 4.37 -6.03 3.35
CA PRO A 154 5.17 -4.83 3.63
C PRO A 154 6.26 -5.03 4.69
N ASP A 155 5.99 -5.89 5.68
CA ASP A 155 6.95 -6.36 6.67
C ASP A 155 6.97 -7.89 6.61
N CYS A 156 8.15 -8.50 6.51
CA CYS A 156 8.24 -9.94 6.31
C CYS A 156 7.64 -10.70 7.50
N LEU A 157 7.24 -11.97 7.29
CA LEU A 157 6.62 -12.78 8.34
C LEU A 157 7.48 -12.88 9.61
N LEU A 158 8.82 -12.88 9.47
CA LEU A 158 9.77 -12.93 10.58
C LEU A 158 10.15 -11.57 11.19
N THR A 159 9.49 -10.51 10.70
CA THR A 159 9.69 -9.08 10.98
C THR A 159 11.07 -8.54 10.64
N ASP A 160 11.09 -7.45 9.88
CA ASP A 160 12.30 -6.78 9.43
C ASP A 160 13.15 -6.28 10.61
N ALA A 161 12.49 -5.90 11.71
CA ALA A 161 13.13 -5.50 12.95
C ALA A 161 13.96 -6.62 13.61
N LEU A 162 13.59 -7.88 13.41
CA LEU A 162 14.31 -9.04 13.98
C LEU A 162 15.28 -9.67 12.98
N LEU A 163 15.24 -9.32 11.68
CA LEU A 163 16.14 -9.87 10.65
C LEU A 163 17.64 -9.83 11.02
N PRO A 164 18.19 -8.74 11.61
CA PRO A 164 19.59 -8.74 12.03
C PRO A 164 19.90 -9.82 13.06
N LEU A 165 18.97 -10.11 13.96
CA LEU A 165 19.11 -11.16 14.99
C LEU A 165 18.95 -12.55 14.38
N TRP A 166 18.05 -12.73 13.41
CA TRP A 166 17.93 -13.98 12.65
C TRP A 166 19.24 -14.32 11.94
N ASN A 167 19.89 -13.34 11.33
CA ASN A 167 21.15 -13.54 10.61
C ASN A 167 22.32 -13.93 11.54
N GLN A 168 22.32 -13.50 12.80
CA GLN A 168 23.34 -13.87 13.77
C GLN A 168 23.34 -15.37 14.09
N ILE A 169 22.18 -16.04 14.01
CA ILE A 169 22.05 -17.47 14.30
C ILE A 169 22.90 -18.32 13.35
N ILE A 170 23.08 -17.88 12.10
CA ILE A 170 23.88 -18.60 11.09
C ILE A 170 25.34 -18.74 11.54
N SER A 171 25.84 -17.76 12.31
CA SER A 171 27.22 -17.74 12.82
C SER A 171 27.44 -18.55 14.10
N LEU A 172 26.38 -19.09 14.72
CA LEU A 172 26.49 -19.89 15.93
C LEU A 172 27.06 -21.29 15.63
N SER A 173 27.95 -21.74 16.51
CA SER A 173 28.74 -22.97 16.32
C SER A 173 27.98 -24.25 16.66
N THR A 174 27.03 -24.19 17.60
CA THR A 174 26.31 -25.38 18.08
C THR A 174 24.84 -25.32 17.72
N ASP A 175 24.25 -26.48 17.44
CA ASP A 175 22.81 -26.56 17.16
C ASP A 175 21.97 -26.27 18.42
N GLU A 176 22.48 -26.57 19.62
CA GLU A 176 21.82 -26.22 20.88
C GLU A 176 21.69 -24.69 21.03
N ASP A 177 22.77 -23.95 20.76
CA ASP A 177 22.73 -22.49 20.78
C ASP A 177 21.78 -21.94 19.72
N ARG A 178 21.79 -22.52 18.51
CA ARG A 178 20.86 -22.11 17.43
C ARG A 178 19.42 -22.31 17.84
N VAL A 179 19.04 -23.48 18.33
CA VAL A 179 17.68 -23.80 18.79
C VAL A 179 17.25 -22.84 19.90
N ARG A 180 18.14 -22.58 20.88
CA ARG A 180 17.87 -21.64 21.97
C ARG A 180 17.61 -20.22 21.45
N HIS A 181 18.42 -19.72 20.53
CA HIS A 181 18.25 -18.37 19.96
C HIS A 181 17.01 -18.28 19.07
N ILE A 182 16.74 -19.29 18.24
CA ILE A 182 15.51 -19.38 17.43
C ILE A 182 14.30 -19.30 18.36
N SER A 183 14.27 -20.11 19.43
CA SER A 183 13.17 -20.10 20.40
C SER A 183 12.97 -18.72 21.03
N GLN A 184 14.05 -18.02 21.39
CA GLN A 184 13.97 -16.66 21.92
C GLN A 184 13.43 -15.65 20.91
N LEU A 185 13.80 -15.75 19.63
CA LEU A 185 13.31 -14.85 18.59
C LEU A 185 11.85 -15.13 18.24
N ILE A 186 11.45 -16.40 18.17
CA ILE A 186 10.05 -16.79 17.99
C ILE A 186 9.17 -16.17 19.09
N ASN A 187 9.63 -16.20 20.35
CA ASN A 187 8.91 -15.59 21.47
C ASN A 187 8.86 -14.05 21.43
N LYS A 188 9.67 -13.40 20.59
CA LYS A 188 9.65 -11.94 20.37
C LYS A 188 8.78 -11.52 19.19
N LEU A 189 8.29 -12.47 18.38
CA LEU A 189 7.43 -12.14 17.25
C LEU A 189 6.09 -11.57 17.74
N PRO A 190 5.49 -10.62 17.01
CA PRO A 190 4.10 -10.27 17.23
C PRO A 190 3.20 -11.50 17.14
N GLN A 191 2.15 -11.56 17.98
CA GLN A 191 1.26 -12.72 18.04
C GLN A 191 0.67 -13.09 16.67
N VAL A 192 0.33 -12.08 15.86
CA VAL A 192 -0.20 -12.28 14.51
C VAL A 192 0.83 -13.01 13.64
N ASN A 193 2.08 -12.55 13.59
CA ASN A 193 3.16 -13.19 12.84
C ASN A 193 3.42 -14.62 13.34
N TYR A 194 3.49 -14.82 14.66
CA TYR A 194 3.68 -16.13 15.27
C TYR A 194 2.62 -17.14 14.83
N ASN A 195 1.33 -16.76 14.89
CA ASN A 195 0.23 -17.64 14.50
C ASN A 195 0.34 -18.10 13.04
N HIS A 196 0.70 -17.17 12.14
CA HIS A 196 0.89 -17.47 10.73
C HIS A 196 2.13 -18.32 10.48
N LEU A 197 3.21 -18.07 11.21
CA LEU A 197 4.43 -18.87 11.16
C LEU A 197 4.12 -20.33 11.52
N CYS A 198 3.39 -20.57 12.62
CA CYS A 198 2.96 -21.91 13.00
C CYS A 198 2.17 -22.62 11.89
N LEU A 199 1.22 -21.93 11.25
CA LEU A 199 0.44 -22.51 10.15
C LEU A 199 1.30 -22.89 8.95
N VAL A 200 2.23 -22.00 8.56
CA VAL A 200 3.14 -22.27 7.44
C VAL A 200 4.04 -23.48 7.77
N PHE A 201 4.52 -23.61 9.01
CA PHE A 201 5.34 -24.76 9.43
C PHE A 201 4.56 -26.08 9.48
N ILE A 202 3.26 -26.06 9.76
CA ILE A 202 2.42 -27.28 9.71
C ILE A 202 2.40 -27.88 8.30
N LEU A 203 2.54 -27.07 7.24
CA LEU A 203 2.61 -27.57 5.86
C LEU A 203 3.85 -28.40 5.55
N PHE A 204 4.90 -28.28 6.35
CA PHE A 204 6.21 -28.88 6.09
C PHE A 204 6.56 -30.02 7.05
N ASN A 205 5.64 -30.41 7.95
CA ASN A 205 5.74 -31.60 8.81
C ASN A 205 4.78 -32.69 8.33
#